data_AF-A0ABD3WB78-F1
#
_entry.id   AF-A0ABD3WB78-F1
#
_cell.length_a   1.000
_cell.length_b   1.000
_cell.length_c   1.000
_cell.angle_alpha   90.00
_cell.angle_beta   90.00
_cell.angle_gamma   90.00
#
_symmetry.space_group_name_H-M   'P 1'
#
loop_
_entity.id
_entity.type
_entity.pdbx_description
1 polymer ?
#
loop_
_entity_poly.entity_id
_entity_poly.type
_entity_poly.pdbx_seq_one_letter_code
_entity_poly.pdbx_strand_id
1 'polypeptide(L)'
;VDVSTGSIYYSAVSYIQSDGGAIGVMLPNGKHKVILTRLDYPQGLVVYPSKGLMFYIDSGWDTYIGQANMDGTQASVILDLSDDRKPEKLTIDYKSN
;
A
#
# COMPACT_ATOMS: atom_id res chain seq x y z
N VAL A 1 3.31 -9.48 3.17
CA VAL A 1 2.64 -10.60 3.89
C VAL A 1 2.66 -10.27 5.36
N ASP A 2 1.54 -10.40 6.05
CA ASP A 2 1.48 -10.33 7.51
C ASP A 2 1.57 -11.76 8.07
N VAL A 3 2.74 -12.08 8.64
CA VAL A 3 3.02 -13.40 9.21
C VAL A 3 2.25 -13.67 10.51
N SER A 4 1.75 -12.63 11.19
CA SER A 4 1.03 -12.79 12.46
C SER A 4 -0.41 -13.27 12.25
N THR A 5 -1.03 -12.88 11.13
CA THR A 5 -2.41 -13.27 10.78
C THR A 5 -2.48 -14.25 9.61
N GLY A 6 -1.41 -14.39 8.84
CA GLY A 6 -1.42 -15.13 7.57
C GLY A 6 -2.05 -14.34 6.42
N SER A 7 -2.35 -13.05 6.61
CA SER A 7 -2.96 -12.21 5.58
C SER A 7 -1.94 -11.76 4.53
N ILE A 8 -2.38 -11.66 3.29
CA ILE A 8 -1.56 -11.17 2.17
C ILE A 8 -2.09 -9.81 1.74
N TYR A 9 -1.20 -8.84 1.65
CA TYR A 9 -1.49 -7.48 1.19
C TYR A 9 -1.01 -7.34 -0.25
N TYR A 10 -1.81 -6.72 -1.11
CA TYR A 10 -1.52 -6.57 -2.53
C TYR A 10 -1.92 -5.19 -3.04
N SER A 11 -1.15 -4.64 -3.98
CA SER A 11 -1.57 -3.52 -4.81
C SER A 11 -2.17 -4.04 -6.12
N ALA A 12 -3.16 -3.32 -6.63
CA ALA A 12 -3.82 -3.62 -7.89
C ALA A 12 -3.92 -2.33 -8.70
N VAL A 13 -3.35 -2.35 -9.90
CA VAL A 13 -3.47 -1.25 -10.85
C VAL A 13 -4.75 -1.44 -11.66
N SER A 14 -5.55 -0.38 -11.80
CA SER A 14 -6.64 -0.33 -12.78
C SER A 14 -6.23 0.54 -13.96
N TYR A 15 -6.44 0.04 -15.17
CA TYR A 15 -6.27 0.83 -16.40
C TYR A 15 -7.54 1.59 -16.79
N ILE A 16 -8.63 1.40 -16.03
CA ILE A 16 -9.87 2.15 -16.17
C ILE A 16 -9.78 3.34 -15.22
N GLN A 17 -9.58 4.54 -15.76
CA GLN A 17 -9.37 5.77 -14.98
C GLN A 17 -10.50 6.06 -13.98
N SER A 18 -11.74 5.62 -14.24
CA SER A 18 -12.87 5.81 -13.33
C SER A 18 -12.76 5.02 -12.02
N ASP A 19 -12.03 3.91 -12.03
CA ASP A 19 -11.99 2.97 -10.91
C ASP A 19 -10.79 3.26 -9.99
N GLY A 20 -9.70 3.75 -10.60
CA GLY A 20 -8.40 3.90 -9.93
C GLY A 20 -7.81 2.56 -9.51
N GLY A 21 -6.51 2.56 -9.23
CA GLY A 21 -5.86 1.49 -8.51
C GLY A 21 -6.35 1.37 -7.07
N ALA A 22 -6.00 0.25 -6.46
CA ALA A 22 -6.41 -0.10 -5.11
C ALA A 22 -5.31 -0.86 -4.36
N ILE A 23 -5.41 -0.84 -3.03
CA ILE A 23 -4.70 -1.77 -2.16
C ILE A 23 -5.73 -2.64 -1.47
N GLY A 24 -5.49 -3.95 -1.46
CA GLY A 24 -6.35 -4.94 -0.86
C GLY A 24 -5.61 -5.88 0.08
N VAL A 25 -6.40 -6.60 0.86
CA VAL A 25 -5.95 -7.66 1.76
C VAL A 25 -6.72 -8.95 1.44
N MET A 26 -6.00 -10.05 1.32
CA MET A 26 -6.52 -11.41 1.26
C MET A 26 -6.32 -12.06 2.62
N LEU A 27 -7.42 -12.50 3.21
CA LEU A 27 -7.45 -13.20 4.49
C LEU A 27 -7.05 -14.68 4.31
N PRO A 28 -6.62 -15.37 5.38
CA PRO A 28 -6.24 -16.79 5.31
C PRO A 28 -7.36 -17.72 4.82
N ASN A 29 -8.62 -17.31 4.95
CA ASN A 29 -9.79 -18.05 4.48
C ASN A 29 -10.12 -17.81 2.99
N GLY A 30 -9.25 -17.11 2.25
CA GLY A 30 -9.41 -16.82 0.83
C GLY A 30 -10.36 -15.66 0.51
N LYS A 31 -11.02 -15.06 1.51
CA LYS A 31 -11.78 -13.82 1.29
C LYS A 31 -10.83 -12.65 1.11
N HIS A 32 -11.18 -11.72 0.24
CA HIS A 32 -10.42 -10.50 0.05
C HIS A 32 -11.27 -9.25 0.32
N LYS A 33 -10.61 -8.15 0.68
CA LYS A 33 -11.21 -6.84 0.92
C LYS A 33 -10.32 -5.77 0.32
N VAL A 34 -10.93 -4.78 -0.34
CA VAL A 34 -10.24 -3.55 -0.74
C VAL A 34 -10.22 -2.59 0.44
N ILE A 35 -9.03 -2.07 0.77
CA ILE A 35 -8.80 -1.23 1.95
C ILE A 35 -8.36 0.20 1.58
N LEU A 36 -7.79 0.40 0.40
CA LEU A 36 -7.61 1.73 -0.21
C LEU A 36 -8.04 1.69 -1.68
N THR A 37 -8.66 2.77 -2.15
CA THR A 37 -9.18 2.93 -3.52
C THR A 37 -8.72 4.27 -4.09
N ARG A 38 -9.00 4.50 -5.38
CA ARG A 38 -8.74 5.78 -6.07
C ARG A 38 -7.27 6.20 -6.03
N LEU A 39 -6.38 5.21 -6.02
CA LEU A 39 -4.94 5.42 -6.21
C LEU A 39 -4.69 5.54 -7.72
N ASP A 40 -3.71 6.31 -8.15
CA ASP A 40 -3.46 6.45 -9.59
C ASP A 40 -2.73 5.23 -10.14
N TYR A 41 -1.56 4.93 -9.58
CA TYR A 41 -0.70 3.83 -9.99
C TYR A 41 0.01 3.24 -8.76
N PRO A 42 -0.73 2.49 -7.91
CA PRO A 42 -0.18 1.95 -6.68
C PRO A 42 0.83 0.84 -6.97
N GLN A 43 2.08 1.09 -6.60
CA GLN A 43 3.18 0.15 -6.70
C GLN A 43 3.65 -0.25 -5.29
N GLY A 44 4.95 -0.48 -5.11
CA GLY A 44 5.59 -1.06 -3.92
C GLY A 44 4.80 -0.91 -2.63
N LEU A 45 4.51 -2.05 -2.00
CA LEU A 45 3.69 -2.15 -0.80
C LEU A 45 4.44 -2.99 0.24
N VAL A 46 4.59 -2.43 1.43
CA VAL A 46 5.17 -3.12 2.59
C VAL A 46 4.26 -2.93 3.81
N VAL A 47 4.27 -3.91 4.71
CA VAL A 47 3.45 -3.90 5.93
C VAL A 47 4.34 -3.97 7.15
N TYR A 48 3.91 -3.41 8.27
CA TYR A 48 4.57 -3.50 9.56
C TYR A 48 3.59 -4.02 10.62
N PRO A 49 3.41 -5.35 10.71
CA PRO A 49 2.36 -5.96 11.54
C PRO A 49 2.40 -5.56 13.01
N SER A 50 3.59 -5.54 13.63
CA SER A 50 3.69 -5.19 15.07
C SER A 50 3.39 -3.73 15.39
N LYS A 51 3.27 -2.86 14.38
CA LYS A 51 2.78 -1.48 14.52
C LYS A 51 1.39 -1.26 13.92
N GLY A 52 0.83 -2.25 13.22
CA GLY A 52 -0.45 -2.11 12.51
C GLY A 52 -0.40 -1.13 11.34
N LEU A 53 0.78 -0.87 10.75
CA LEU A 53 0.98 0.11 9.68
C LEU A 53 1.27 -0.56 8.33
N MET A 54 0.96 0.13 7.25
CA MET A 54 1.44 -0.19 5.91
C MET A 54 1.96 1.06 5.21
N PHE A 55 2.91 0.86 4.31
CA PHE A 55 3.50 1.89 3.48
C PHE A 55 3.39 1.49 2.02
N TYR A 56 3.07 2.44 1.17
CA TYR A 56 2.84 2.20 -0.24
C TYR A 56 3.37 3.35 -1.10
N ILE A 57 3.73 3.04 -2.35
CA ILE A 57 3.98 4.05 -3.37
C ILE A 57 2.73 4.19 -4.21
N ASP A 58 2.27 5.42 -4.41
CA ASP A 58 1.44 5.76 -5.56
C ASP A 58 2.32 6.52 -6.55
N SER A 59 2.49 5.95 -7.74
CA SER A 59 3.46 6.40 -8.75
C SER A 59 2.78 6.94 -10.00
N GLY A 60 1.54 7.42 -9.82
CA GLY A 60 0.76 8.12 -10.83
C GLY A 60 1.33 9.47 -11.21
N TRP A 61 0.46 10.44 -11.48
CA TRP A 61 0.88 11.80 -11.83
C TRP A 61 1.65 12.45 -10.68
N ASP A 62 0.99 12.54 -9.53
CA ASP A 62 1.60 12.99 -8.28
C ASP A 62 2.20 11.77 -7.57
N THR A 63 3.52 11.65 -7.62
CA THR A 63 4.22 10.49 -7.03
C THR A 63 4.50 10.74 -5.57
N TYR A 64 4.14 9.77 -4.72
CA TYR A 64 4.34 9.91 -3.28
C TYR A 64 4.50 8.55 -2.57
N ILE A 65 5.06 8.59 -1.37
CA ILE A 65 4.98 7.49 -0.40
C ILE A 65 3.87 7.81 0.60
N GLY A 66 2.90 6.91 0.68
CA GLY A 66 1.81 6.96 1.64
C GLY A 66 2.04 6.04 2.84
N GLN A 67 1.42 6.40 3.96
CA GLN A 67 1.27 5.57 5.15
C GLN A 67 -0.21 5.42 5.47
N ALA A 68 -0.63 4.24 5.90
CA ALA A 68 -1.96 4.01 6.46
C ALA A 68 -1.88 2.93 7.54
N ASN A 69 -2.94 2.79 8.34
CA ASN A 69 -3.15 1.58 9.11
C ASN A 69 -3.36 0.39 8.16
N MET A 70 -3.03 -0.82 8.62
CA MET A 70 -3.19 -2.07 7.85
C MET A 70 -4.65 -2.43 7.50
N ASP A 71 -5.64 -1.69 8.01
CA ASP A 71 -7.04 -1.79 7.61
C ASP A 71 -7.47 -0.73 6.58
N GLY A 72 -6.54 0.13 6.14
CA GLY A 72 -6.77 1.25 5.21
C GLY A 72 -7.14 2.57 5.87
N THR A 73 -7.32 2.61 7.20
CA THR A 73 -7.68 3.86 7.90
C THR A 73 -6.47 4.77 8.08
N GLN A 74 -6.71 6.06 8.31
CA GLN A 74 -5.67 7.06 8.58
C GLN A 74 -4.60 7.16 7.48
N ALA A 75 -5.01 6.99 6.22
CA ALA A 75 -4.14 7.18 5.07
C ALA A 75 -3.64 8.63 4.98
N SER A 76 -2.34 8.80 4.76
CA SER A 76 -1.71 10.11 4.60
C SER A 76 -0.46 10.01 3.72
N VAL A 77 -0.14 11.11 3.04
CA VAL A 77 1.15 11.26 2.33
C VAL A 77 2.23 11.59 3.35
N ILE A 78 3.31 10.82 3.35
CA ILE A 78 4.47 11.02 4.25
C ILE A 78 5.73 11.47 3.52
N LEU A 79 5.77 11.32 2.20
CA LEU A 79 6.84 11.85 1.35
C LEU A 79 6.30 12.17 -0.04
N ASP A 80 6.45 13.41 -0.47
CA ASP A 80 6.19 13.86 -1.84
C ASP A 80 7.43 13.60 -2.71
N LEU A 81 7.23 13.01 -3.88
CA LEU A 81 8.24 12.63 -4.86
C LEU A 81 7.85 13.12 -6.27
N SER A 82 7.14 14.25 -6.37
CA SER A 82 6.65 14.82 -7.63
C SER A 82 7.75 15.43 -8.53
N ASP A 83 9.02 15.13 -8.28
CA ASP A 83 10.19 15.63 -9.02
C ASP A 83 10.67 14.63 -10.09
N ASP A 84 9.74 14.09 -10.87
CA ASP A 84 9.94 13.10 -11.94
C ASP A 84 10.49 11.72 -11.51
N ARG A 85 10.73 11.51 -10.21
CA ARG A 85 11.11 10.20 -9.68
C ARG A 85 9.90 9.25 -9.66
N LYS A 86 10.07 8.03 -10.19
CA LYS A 86 9.05 6.97 -10.21
C LYS A 86 9.57 5.70 -9.54
N PRO A 87 9.72 5.66 -8.20
CA PRO A 87 10.11 4.44 -7.52
C PRO A 87 9.00 3.39 -7.65
N GLU A 88 9.40 2.11 -7.74
CA GLU A 88 8.44 1.01 -7.87
C GLU A 88 8.43 0.07 -6.67
N LYS A 89 9.52 0.03 -5.90
CA LYS A 89 9.75 -0.95 -4.83
C LYS A 89 9.97 -0.25 -3.51
N LEU A 90 9.44 -0.85 -2.45
CA LEU A 90 9.70 -0.48 -1.07
C LEU A 90 10.26 -1.69 -0.32
N THR A 91 11.12 -1.42 0.65
CA THR A 91 11.52 -2.37 1.68
C THR A 91 11.43 -1.69 3.03
N ILE A 92 11.32 -2.47 4.10
CA ILE A 92 11.34 -1.99 5.47
C ILE A 92 12.35 -2.83 6.24
N ASP A 93 13.20 -2.16 7.01
CA ASP A 93 14.08 -2.80 7.98
C ASP A 93 13.42 -2.72 9.36
N TYR A 94 12.97 -3.87 9.87
CA TYR A 94 12.40 -3.94 11.21
C TYR A 94 13.54 -4.00 12.21
N LYS A 95 13.77 -2.91 12.95
CA LYS A 95 14.58 -3.04 14.16
C LYS A 95 13.89 -4.03 15.10
N SER A 96 14.64 -5.06 15.49
CA SER A 96 14.29 -5.87 16.65
C SER A 96 14.26 -4.94 17.86
N ASN A 97 13.14 -4.93 18.59
CA ASN A 97 13.15 -4.40 19.95
C ASN A 97 13.86 -5.38 20.87
#